data_AF-A0A163RX78-F1
#
_entry.id   AF-A0A163RX78-F1
#
_cell.length_a   1.000
_cell.length_b   1.000
_cell.length_c   1.000
_cell.angle_alpha   90.00
_cell.angle_beta   90.00
_cell.angle_gamma   90.00
#
_symmetry.space_group_name_H-M   'P 1'
#
loop_
_entity.id
_entity.type
_entity.pdbx_description
1 polymer ?
#
loop_
_entity_poly.entity_id
_entity_poly.type
_entity_poly.pdbx_seq_one_letter_code
_entity_poly.pdbx_strand_id
1 'polypeptide(L)'
;MRTEDDRPLTFLTKSDARALLNRVHDPIARGEWEPPAEAVARREREEAETAARDVTFADYADQWLDRIATGPGKGGRLRKPATVMMYRGRVNNYLREPLGDTLVREIDTAVVRDLTRDLVAIPSRLRPGTTHNGIAGDAIDVLKLILRAAVRDGALAAMPDVATPQRKSVRHDQDHAPEDDVAIATLYCARRP
;
A
#
# COMPACT_ATOMS: atom_id res chain seq x y z
N MET A 1 -37.16 7.04 -11.89
CA MET A 1 -36.75 5.63 -11.78
C MET A 1 -37.44 5.08 -10.55
N ARG A 2 -38.41 4.15 -10.70
CA ARG A 2 -39.09 3.52 -9.54
C ARG A 2 -38.05 2.65 -8.82
N THR A 3 -37.76 2.93 -7.57
CA THR A 3 -36.94 2.03 -6.74
C THR A 3 -37.77 0.82 -6.30
N GLU A 4 -37.13 -0.20 -5.75
CA GLU A 4 -37.78 -1.39 -5.22
C GLU A 4 -38.90 -1.10 -4.20
N ASP A 5 -38.83 0.06 -3.53
CA ASP A 5 -39.81 0.59 -2.58
C ASP A 5 -41.14 0.99 -3.23
N ASP A 6 -41.18 1.26 -4.54
CA ASP A 6 -42.40 1.63 -5.26
C ASP A 6 -43.20 0.41 -5.74
N ARG A 7 -42.80 -0.83 -5.44
CA ARG A 7 -43.60 -2.01 -5.82
C ARG A 7 -44.92 -2.03 -5.01
N PRO A 8 -46.04 -2.48 -5.62
CA PRO A 8 -47.24 -2.74 -4.83
C PRO A 8 -46.93 -3.82 -3.78
N LEU A 9 -46.90 -3.40 -2.51
CA LEU A 9 -46.72 -4.30 -1.37
C LEU A 9 -47.98 -5.16 -1.22
N THR A 10 -47.95 -6.34 -1.83
CA THR A 10 -48.94 -7.38 -1.57
C THR A 10 -48.49 -8.17 -0.35
N PHE A 11 -49.21 -8.02 0.76
CA PHE A 11 -48.93 -8.75 2.00
C PHE A 11 -49.74 -10.04 2.02
N LEU A 12 -49.09 -11.15 2.42
CA LEU A 12 -49.77 -12.44 2.60
C LEU A 12 -50.70 -12.41 3.81
N THR A 13 -50.33 -11.67 4.86
CA THR A 13 -51.16 -11.53 6.06
C THR A 13 -51.24 -10.09 6.57
N LYS A 14 -52.28 -9.79 7.35
CA LYS A 14 -52.43 -8.51 8.07
C LYS A 14 -51.30 -8.27 9.06
N SER A 15 -50.75 -9.33 9.65
CA SER A 15 -49.62 -9.25 10.57
C SER A 15 -48.36 -8.77 9.86
N ASP A 16 -48.10 -9.23 8.63
CA ASP A 16 -46.96 -8.79 7.82
C ASP A 16 -47.05 -7.31 7.46
N ALA A 17 -48.25 -6.86 7.09
CA ALA A 17 -48.51 -5.44 6.81
C ALA A 17 -48.24 -4.57 8.05
N ARG A 18 -48.65 -5.04 9.23
CA ARG A 18 -48.45 -4.32 10.49
C ARG A 18 -46.98 -4.31 10.94
N ALA A 19 -46.27 -5.42 10.71
CA ALA A 19 -44.84 -5.52 10.96
C ALA A 19 -44.03 -4.56 10.07
N LEU A 20 -44.38 -4.44 8.79
CA LEU A 20 -43.76 -3.45 7.91
C LEU A 20 -44.06 -2.02 8.37
N LEU A 21 -45.33 -1.72 8.70
CA LEU A 21 -45.73 -0.39 9.14
C LEU A 21 -44.94 0.05 10.37
N ASN A 22 -44.82 -0.83 11.38
CA ASN A 22 -44.02 -0.54 12.58
C ASN A 22 -42.54 -0.33 12.23
N ARG A 23 -41.97 -1.16 11.35
CA ARG A 23 -40.58 -1.03 10.91
C ARG A 23 -40.28 0.33 10.24
N VAL A 24 -41.26 0.91 9.55
CA VAL A 24 -41.15 2.24 8.92
C VAL A 24 -41.44 3.37 9.92
N HIS A 25 -42.45 3.22 10.78
CA HIS A 25 -42.82 4.22 11.77
C HIS A 25 -41.76 4.40 12.88
N ASP A 26 -41.07 3.32 13.25
CA ASP A 26 -40.08 3.33 14.32
C ASP A 26 -38.94 4.34 14.06
N PRO A 27 -38.27 4.35 12.88
CA PRO A 27 -37.31 5.39 12.52
C PRO A 27 -37.91 6.80 12.43
N ILE A 28 -39.16 6.93 11.94
CA ILE A 28 -39.85 8.23 11.82
C ILE A 28 -40.05 8.84 13.21
N ALA A 29 -40.51 8.03 14.17
CA ALA A 29 -40.74 8.46 15.53
C ALA A 29 -39.44 8.89 16.25
N ARG A 30 -38.30 8.32 15.87
CA ARG A 30 -36.97 8.69 16.38
C ARG A 30 -36.34 9.88 15.65
N GLY A 31 -36.95 10.38 14.58
CA GLY A 31 -36.38 11.43 13.73
C GLY A 31 -35.16 10.97 12.91
N GLU A 32 -34.96 9.67 12.79
CA GLU A 32 -33.86 9.03 12.05
C GLU A 32 -34.25 8.65 10.62
N TRP A 33 -35.53 8.81 10.28
CA TRP A 33 -36.04 8.42 8.98
C TRP A 33 -35.58 9.35 7.88
N GLU A 34 -35.07 8.75 6.81
CA GLU A 34 -34.61 9.43 5.61
C GLU A 34 -35.48 8.96 4.42
N PRO A 35 -35.87 9.88 3.52
CA PRO A 35 -36.56 9.51 2.29
C PRO A 35 -35.73 8.49 1.47
N PRO A 36 -36.36 7.45 0.89
CA PRO A 36 -35.63 6.44 0.12
C PRO A 36 -34.77 7.01 -1.02
N ALA A 37 -35.24 8.07 -1.68
CA ALA A 37 -34.48 8.75 -2.73
C ALA A 37 -33.20 9.42 -2.20
N GLU A 38 -33.24 9.98 -1.00
CA GLU A 38 -32.07 10.59 -0.35
C GLU A 38 -31.10 9.52 0.14
N ALA A 39 -31.63 8.42 0.70
CA ALA A 39 -30.83 7.28 1.11
C ALA A 39 -30.09 6.62 -0.08
N VAL A 40 -30.74 6.50 -1.25
CA VAL A 40 -30.11 6.00 -2.49
C VAL A 40 -29.06 6.99 -2.98
N ALA A 41 -29.38 8.28 -3.07
CA ALA A 41 -28.42 9.29 -3.52
C ALA A 41 -27.20 9.40 -2.60
N ARG A 42 -27.34 9.20 -1.29
CA ARG A 42 -26.21 9.11 -0.36
C ARG A 42 -25.35 7.88 -0.66
N ARG A 43 -25.96 6.70 -0.80
CA ARG A 43 -25.23 5.46 -1.12
C ARG A 43 -24.47 5.59 -2.44
N GLU A 44 -25.11 6.13 -3.48
CA GLU A 44 -24.45 6.36 -4.78
C GLU A 44 -23.27 7.33 -4.66
N ARG A 45 -23.38 8.38 -3.83
CA ARG A 45 -22.27 9.30 -3.56
C ARG A 45 -21.13 8.62 -2.79
N GLU A 46 -21.45 7.84 -1.78
CA GLU A 46 -20.48 7.07 -1.00
C GLU A 46 -19.78 6.02 -1.88
N GLU A 47 -20.52 5.32 -2.74
CA GLU A 47 -19.99 4.36 -3.70
C GLU A 47 -19.12 5.04 -4.76
N ALA A 48 -19.56 6.20 -5.30
CA ALA A 48 -18.75 6.97 -6.26
C ALA A 48 -17.47 7.53 -5.63
N GLU A 49 -17.54 7.98 -4.37
CA GLU A 49 -16.36 8.44 -3.63
C GLU A 49 -15.41 7.27 -3.31
N THR A 50 -15.96 6.08 -3.06
CA THR A 50 -15.18 4.85 -2.86
C THR A 50 -14.51 4.41 -4.17
N ALA A 51 -15.26 4.41 -5.27
CA ALA A 51 -14.76 4.08 -6.61
C ALA A 51 -13.68 5.06 -7.09
N ALA A 52 -13.79 6.35 -6.73
CA ALA A 52 -12.75 7.34 -7.02
C ALA A 52 -11.43 7.07 -6.28
N ARG A 53 -11.47 6.27 -5.20
CA ARG A 53 -10.30 5.84 -4.41
C ARG A 53 -9.82 4.42 -4.75
N ASP A 54 -10.51 3.74 -5.66
CA ASP A 54 -10.16 2.37 -6.11
C ASP A 54 -9.00 2.42 -7.11
N VAL A 55 -7.83 2.79 -6.62
CA VAL A 55 -6.56 2.67 -7.35
C VAL A 55 -5.81 1.44 -6.85
N THR A 56 -5.34 0.61 -7.78
CA THR A 56 -4.50 -0.55 -7.45
C THR A 56 -3.13 -0.08 -6.94
N PHE A 57 -2.46 -0.91 -6.16
CA PHE A 57 -1.10 -0.62 -5.71
C PHE A 57 -0.16 -0.45 -6.90
N ALA A 58 -0.27 -1.30 -7.93
CA ALA A 58 0.58 -1.24 -9.11
C ALA A 58 0.47 0.13 -9.80
N ASP A 59 -0.75 0.58 -10.09
CA ASP A 59 -0.98 1.85 -10.77
C ASP A 59 -0.54 3.03 -9.90
N TYR A 60 -0.86 3.00 -8.61
CA TYR A 60 -0.45 4.07 -7.69
C TYR A 60 1.08 4.14 -7.54
N ALA A 61 1.75 2.99 -7.45
CA ALA A 61 3.21 2.93 -7.34
C ALA A 61 3.91 3.47 -8.59
N ASP A 62 3.40 3.19 -9.79
CA ASP A 62 3.93 3.73 -11.04
C ASP A 62 3.74 5.25 -11.11
N GLN A 63 2.54 5.74 -10.81
CA GLN A 63 2.26 7.18 -10.72
C GLN A 63 3.17 7.89 -9.70
N TRP A 64 3.39 7.26 -8.54
CA TRP A 64 4.28 7.78 -7.52
C TRP A 64 5.74 7.83 -7.99
N LEU A 65 6.23 6.77 -8.64
CA LEU A 65 7.59 6.71 -9.18
C LEU A 65 7.85 7.81 -10.21
N ASP A 66 6.88 8.05 -11.10
CA ASP A 66 6.99 9.09 -12.12
C ASP A 66 6.96 10.49 -11.51
N ARG A 67 6.13 10.69 -10.48
CA ARG A 67 6.06 11.95 -9.73
C ARG A 67 7.36 12.26 -8.99
N ILE A 68 7.98 11.29 -8.32
CA ILE A 68 9.24 11.53 -7.60
C ILE A 68 10.46 11.68 -8.54
N ALA A 69 10.35 11.22 -9.78
CA ALA A 69 11.38 11.36 -10.79
C ALA A 69 11.42 12.79 -11.38
N THR A 70 10.24 13.39 -11.53
CA THR A 70 10.05 14.66 -12.25
C THR A 70 9.79 15.84 -11.32
N GLY A 71 9.21 15.60 -10.14
CA GLY A 71 8.80 16.62 -9.19
C GLY A 71 9.79 16.83 -8.03
N PRO A 72 9.98 18.07 -7.56
CA PRO A 72 10.78 18.34 -6.37
C PRO A 72 10.12 17.74 -5.11
N GLY A 73 10.93 17.16 -4.23
CA GLY A 73 10.44 16.68 -2.93
C GLY A 73 10.18 17.82 -1.93
N LYS A 74 9.90 17.46 -0.67
CA LYS A 74 9.62 18.41 0.44
C LYS A 74 10.70 19.50 0.64
N GLY A 75 11.92 19.29 0.15
CA GLY A 75 13.04 20.25 0.23
C GLY A 75 13.35 20.98 -1.08
N GLY A 76 12.43 21.01 -2.05
CA GLY A 76 12.61 21.70 -3.33
C GLY A 76 13.60 21.04 -4.30
N ARG A 77 14.25 19.96 -3.88
CA ARG A 77 15.23 19.21 -4.69
C ARG A 77 14.59 17.97 -5.32
N LEU A 78 14.97 17.70 -6.56
CA LEU A 78 14.68 16.43 -7.23
C LEU A 78 15.36 15.26 -6.53
N ARG A 79 14.74 14.09 -6.61
CA ARG A 79 15.40 12.85 -6.19
C ARG A 79 16.53 12.51 -7.16
N LYS A 80 17.63 11.97 -6.64
CA LYS A 80 18.72 11.48 -7.48
C LYS A 80 18.20 10.34 -8.37
N PRO A 81 18.55 10.30 -9.68
CA PRO A 81 18.09 9.24 -10.58
C PRO A 81 18.37 7.82 -10.07
N ALA A 82 19.56 7.61 -9.49
CA ALA A 82 19.94 6.32 -8.89
C ALA A 82 19.00 5.88 -7.75
N THR A 83 18.50 6.83 -6.94
CA THR A 83 17.53 6.52 -5.88
C THR A 83 16.18 6.11 -6.46
N VAL A 84 15.71 6.79 -7.51
CA VAL A 84 14.47 6.43 -8.20
C VAL A 84 14.59 5.04 -8.83
N MET A 85 15.73 4.73 -9.47
CA MET A 85 16.00 3.39 -10.00
C MET A 85 16.00 2.32 -8.90
N MET A 86 16.61 2.60 -7.75
CA MET A 86 16.57 1.69 -6.60
C MET A 86 15.14 1.43 -6.14
N TYR A 87 14.32 2.48 -5.99
CA TYR A 87 12.91 2.33 -5.60
C TYR A 87 12.11 1.54 -6.61
N ARG A 88 12.25 1.85 -7.92
CA ARG A 88 11.62 1.09 -9.00
C ARG A 88 12.03 -0.39 -8.96
N GLY A 89 13.29 -0.67 -8.67
CA GLY A 89 13.77 -2.03 -8.47
C GLY A 89 13.16 -2.73 -7.26
N ARG A 90 12.89 -2.02 -6.15
CA ARG A 90 12.17 -2.61 -5.00
C ARG A 90 10.71 -2.90 -5.32
N VAL A 91 10.03 -1.96 -5.97
CA VAL A 91 8.63 -2.12 -6.40
C VAL A 91 8.50 -3.34 -7.31
N ASN A 92 9.24 -3.35 -8.42
CA ASN A 92 9.08 -4.37 -9.46
C ASN A 92 9.43 -5.79 -8.98
N ASN A 93 10.46 -5.94 -8.14
CA ASN A 93 10.94 -7.26 -7.77
C ASN A 93 10.28 -7.85 -6.51
N TYR A 94 9.68 -7.02 -5.64
CA TYR A 94 9.26 -7.45 -4.31
C TYR A 94 7.88 -6.98 -3.87
N LEU A 95 7.33 -5.91 -4.47
CA LEU A 95 6.05 -5.36 -4.04
C LEU A 95 4.96 -5.56 -5.09
N ARG A 96 5.32 -5.60 -6.38
CA ARG A 96 4.35 -5.64 -7.48
C ARG A 96 3.60 -6.98 -7.57
N GLU A 97 4.28 -8.10 -7.37
CA GLU A 97 3.62 -9.41 -7.40
C GLU A 97 2.67 -9.63 -6.20
N PRO A 98 3.06 -9.36 -4.94
CA PRO A 98 2.16 -9.62 -3.81
C PRO A 98 1.07 -8.57 -3.62
N LEU A 99 1.26 -7.32 -4.07
CA LEU A 99 0.31 -6.23 -3.83
C LEU A 99 -0.31 -5.64 -5.10
N GLY A 100 0.18 -5.98 -6.29
CA GLY A 100 -0.10 -5.24 -7.53
C GLY A 100 -1.59 -4.97 -7.78
N ASP A 101 -2.41 -6.01 -7.66
CA ASP A 101 -3.86 -5.96 -7.90
C ASP A 101 -4.65 -5.55 -6.65
N THR A 102 -3.99 -5.42 -5.49
CA THR A 102 -4.64 -4.98 -4.25
C THR A 102 -4.94 -3.49 -4.32
N LEU A 103 -6.15 -3.08 -3.94
CA LEU A 103 -6.49 -1.67 -3.86
C LEU A 103 -5.68 -1.00 -2.75
N VAL A 104 -5.17 0.20 -3.00
CA VAL A 104 -4.33 0.94 -2.02
C VAL A 104 -5.06 1.12 -0.69
N ARG A 105 -6.37 1.37 -0.71
CA ARG A 105 -7.20 1.52 0.49
C ARG A 105 -7.32 0.24 1.33
N GLU A 106 -7.03 -0.92 0.76
CA GLU A 106 -7.12 -2.23 1.40
C GLU A 106 -5.78 -2.71 1.97
N ILE A 107 -4.70 -1.95 1.77
CA ILE A 107 -3.37 -2.26 2.32
C ILE A 107 -3.33 -1.85 3.80
N ASP A 108 -3.82 -2.75 4.65
CA ASP A 108 -3.84 -2.58 6.10
C ASP A 108 -2.59 -3.17 6.80
N THR A 109 -2.56 -3.08 8.13
CA THR A 109 -1.46 -3.62 8.95
C THR A 109 -1.29 -5.13 8.79
N ALA A 110 -2.37 -5.90 8.60
CA ALA A 110 -2.28 -7.35 8.44
C ALA A 110 -1.62 -7.70 7.11
N VAL A 111 -2.04 -7.06 6.02
CA VAL A 111 -1.44 -7.20 4.68
C VAL A 111 0.06 -6.89 4.72
N VAL A 112 0.45 -5.77 5.32
CA VAL A 112 1.87 -5.39 5.38
C VAL A 112 2.67 -6.35 6.27
N ARG A 113 2.09 -6.84 7.38
CA ARG A 113 2.75 -7.81 8.26
C ARG A 113 3.01 -9.13 7.53
N ASP A 114 2.04 -9.61 6.77
CA ASP A 114 2.15 -10.85 6.01
C ASP A 114 3.20 -10.72 4.90
N LEU A 115 3.17 -9.63 4.14
CA LEU A 115 4.23 -9.31 3.18
C LEU A 115 5.61 -9.23 3.84
N THR A 116 5.70 -8.61 5.03
CA THR A 116 6.98 -8.50 5.74
C THR A 116 7.54 -9.86 6.12
N ARG A 117 6.68 -10.79 6.59
CA ARG A 117 7.06 -12.16 6.90
C ARG A 117 7.60 -12.87 5.66
N ASP A 118 6.91 -12.74 4.54
CA ASP A 118 7.28 -13.41 3.29
C ASP A 118 8.61 -12.85 2.74
N LEU A 119 8.80 -11.53 2.81
CA LEU A 119 10.06 -10.88 2.42
C LEU A 119 11.25 -11.32 3.28
N VAL A 120 11.07 -11.49 4.59
CA VAL A 120 12.14 -11.95 5.48
C VAL A 120 12.52 -13.40 5.23
N ALA A 121 11.58 -14.23 4.78
CA ALA A 121 11.81 -15.63 4.46
C ALA A 121 12.66 -15.84 3.17
N ILE A 122 12.80 -14.81 2.34
CA ILE A 122 13.61 -14.90 1.11
C ILE A 122 15.08 -15.14 1.48
N PRO A 123 15.73 -16.21 0.95
CA PRO A 123 17.14 -16.47 1.24
C PRO A 123 18.05 -15.40 0.62
N SER A 124 19.13 -15.06 1.31
CA SER A 124 20.14 -14.14 0.78
C SER A 124 20.88 -14.75 -0.41
N ARG A 125 20.86 -14.06 -1.56
CA ARG A 125 21.66 -14.43 -2.74
C ARG A 125 23.16 -14.24 -2.54
N LEU A 126 23.55 -13.27 -1.71
CA LEU A 126 24.96 -12.94 -1.46
C LEU A 126 25.61 -13.87 -0.42
N ARG A 127 24.81 -14.36 0.54
CA ARG A 127 25.26 -15.31 1.56
C ARG A 127 24.21 -16.41 1.75
N PRO A 128 24.24 -17.45 0.89
CA PRO A 128 23.40 -18.63 1.06
C PRO A 128 23.62 -19.24 2.45
N GLY A 129 22.55 -19.55 3.18
CA GLY A 129 22.60 -20.14 4.53
C GLY A 129 22.45 -19.16 5.70
N THR A 130 22.43 -17.84 5.46
CA THR A 130 22.10 -16.86 6.50
C THR A 130 20.58 -16.81 6.74
N THR A 131 20.16 -16.61 7.99
CA THR A 131 18.73 -16.55 8.38
C THR A 131 18.05 -15.22 8.06
N HIS A 132 18.73 -14.33 7.33
CA HIS A 132 18.25 -12.99 7.02
C HIS A 132 18.75 -12.54 5.65
N ASN A 133 18.01 -11.60 5.06
CA ASN A 133 18.40 -10.95 3.82
C ASN A 133 18.52 -9.44 4.02
N GLY A 134 19.33 -8.81 3.16
CA GLY A 134 19.47 -7.35 3.16
C GLY A 134 18.33 -6.62 2.44
N ILE A 135 17.31 -7.33 1.95
CA ILE A 135 16.30 -6.77 1.05
C ILE A 135 14.99 -6.40 1.73
N ALA A 136 14.56 -7.18 2.71
CA ALA A 136 13.25 -7.02 3.36
C ALA A 136 13.09 -5.61 3.95
N GLY A 137 14.09 -5.12 4.68
CA GLY A 137 14.07 -3.77 5.26
C GLY A 137 13.96 -2.67 4.20
N ASP A 138 14.73 -2.77 3.11
CA ASP A 138 14.68 -1.77 2.04
C ASP A 138 13.36 -1.78 1.27
N ALA A 139 12.79 -2.97 1.00
CA ALA A 139 11.50 -3.09 0.33
C ALA A 139 10.37 -2.50 1.19
N ILE A 140 10.35 -2.80 2.49
CA ILE A 140 9.38 -2.25 3.43
C ILE A 140 9.53 -0.73 3.58
N ASP A 141 10.74 -0.19 3.58
CA ASP A 141 10.92 1.27 3.65
C ASP A 141 10.41 1.97 2.38
N VAL A 142 10.58 1.37 1.20
CA VAL A 142 9.98 1.89 -0.04
C VAL A 142 8.46 1.81 0.01
N LEU A 143 7.90 0.69 0.46
CA LEU A 143 6.46 0.56 0.65
C LEU A 143 5.92 1.66 1.59
N LYS A 144 6.60 1.90 2.71
CA LYS A 144 6.22 2.99 3.65
C LYS A 144 6.26 4.37 2.99
N LEU A 145 7.18 4.63 2.08
CA LEU A 145 7.22 5.90 1.36
C LEU A 145 6.02 6.06 0.41
N ILE A 146 5.62 4.98 -0.27
CA ILE A 146 4.46 4.94 -1.15
C ILE A 146 3.17 5.13 -0.34
N LEU A 147 2.97 4.35 0.74
CA LEU A 147 1.76 4.45 1.57
C LEU A 147 1.62 5.82 2.26
N ARG A 148 2.73 6.44 2.70
CA ARG A 148 2.69 7.83 3.20
C ARG A 148 2.31 8.84 2.12
N ALA A 149 2.67 8.59 0.85
CA ALA A 149 2.21 9.41 -0.25
C ALA A 149 0.71 9.17 -0.49
N ALA A 150 0.24 7.93 -0.43
CA ALA A 150 -1.17 7.58 -0.58
C ALA A 150 -2.04 8.25 0.49
N VAL A 151 -1.57 8.32 1.73
CA VAL A 151 -2.24 9.06 2.81
C VAL A 151 -2.30 10.56 2.50
N ARG A 152 -1.21 11.14 1.99
CA ARG A 152 -1.19 12.56 1.62
C ARG A 152 -2.15 12.87 0.47
N ASP A 153 -2.27 11.94 -0.48
CA ASP A 153 -3.10 12.08 -1.67
C ASP A 153 -4.56 11.68 -1.41
N GLY A 154 -4.89 11.14 -0.23
CA GLY A 154 -6.24 10.70 0.13
C GLY A 154 -6.66 9.34 -0.45
N ALA A 155 -5.73 8.59 -1.07
CA ALA A 155 -5.95 7.23 -1.57
C ALA A 155 -5.94 6.18 -0.44
N LEU A 156 -5.36 6.52 0.71
CA LEU A 156 -5.34 5.70 1.91
C LEU A 156 -5.76 6.55 3.12
N ALA A 157 -6.70 6.08 3.93
CA ALA A 157 -7.25 6.88 5.03
C ALA A 157 -6.23 7.20 6.13
N ALA A 158 -5.40 6.21 6.50
CA ALA A 158 -4.39 6.35 7.52
C ALA A 158 -3.21 5.40 7.25
N MET A 159 -2.03 5.75 7.75
CA MET A 159 -0.86 4.91 7.62
C MET A 159 -1.04 3.64 8.48
N PRO A 160 -0.90 2.43 7.92
CA PRO A 160 -0.90 1.21 8.71
C PRO A 160 0.26 1.20 9.69
N ASP A 161 0.09 0.54 10.84
CA ASP A 161 1.20 0.25 11.73
C ASP A 161 2.10 -0.79 11.06
N VAL A 162 3.33 -0.40 10.77
CA VAL A 162 4.29 -1.22 10.02
C VAL A 162 5.61 -1.22 10.77
N ALA A 163 5.98 -2.35 11.35
CA ALA A 163 7.32 -2.56 11.90
C ALA A 163 8.34 -2.67 10.75
N THR A 164 9.43 -1.90 10.78
CA THR A 164 10.55 -2.14 9.84
C THR A 164 11.34 -3.37 10.34
N PRO A 165 11.63 -4.36 9.47
CA PRO A 165 12.51 -5.48 9.83
C PRO A 165 13.87 -5.01 10.34
N GLN A 166 14.43 -5.72 11.32
CA GLN A 166 15.78 -5.44 11.83
C GLN A 166 16.81 -5.61 10.71
N ARG A 167 17.61 -4.58 10.47
CA ARG A 167 18.68 -4.57 9.47
C ARG A 167 19.94 -5.16 10.10
N LYS A 168 20.32 -6.38 9.68
CA LYS A 168 21.64 -6.94 9.98
C LYS A 168 22.48 -6.90 8.70
N SER A 169 23.74 -6.47 8.82
CA SER A 169 24.65 -6.41 7.67
C SER A 169 24.86 -7.81 7.10
N VAL A 170 24.68 -7.95 5.79
CA VAL A 170 25.01 -9.19 5.07
C VAL A 170 26.39 -9.08 4.40
N ARG A 171 27.02 -7.89 4.44
CA ARG A 171 28.31 -7.64 3.78
C ARG A 171 29.50 -7.84 4.71
N HIS A 172 29.40 -7.40 5.96
CA HIS A 172 30.46 -7.49 6.96
C HIS A 172 29.98 -8.42 8.08
N ASP A 173 30.75 -9.45 8.42
CA ASP A 173 30.53 -10.16 9.68
C ASP A 173 31.00 -9.27 10.85
N GLN A 174 30.85 -9.77 12.08
CA GLN A 174 31.40 -9.10 13.27
C GLN A 174 32.93 -9.24 13.39
N ASP A 175 33.56 -9.96 12.45
CA ASP A 175 34.99 -10.26 12.38
C ASP A 175 35.68 -9.53 11.20
N HIS A 176 34.96 -8.64 10.49
CA HIS A 176 35.45 -7.95 9.29
C HIS A 176 36.40 -6.85 9.73
N ALA A 177 37.68 -7.17 9.72
CA ALA A 177 38.71 -6.22 10.03
C ALA A 177 38.84 -5.21 8.87
N PRO A 178 39.09 -3.92 9.16
CA PRO A 178 39.23 -2.87 8.13
C PRO A 178 40.38 -3.10 7.14
N GLU A 179 41.24 -4.09 7.41
CA GLU A 179 42.32 -4.57 6.54
C GLU A 179 41.84 -5.40 5.34
N ASP A 180 40.63 -5.97 5.39
CA ASP A 180 40.04 -6.71 4.26
C ASP A 180 39.44 -5.80 3.16
N ASP A 181 39.33 -4.49 3.42
CA ASP A 181 38.80 -3.49 2.46
C ASP A 181 39.89 -2.89 1.55
N VAL A 182 41.15 -3.35 1.62
CA VAL A 182 42.21 -2.85 0.74
C VAL A 182 42.11 -3.54 -0.62
N ALA A 183 41.45 -2.87 -1.56
CA ALA A 183 41.70 -3.09 -2.98
C ALA A 183 43.21 -2.92 -3.22
N ILE A 184 43.91 -4.04 -3.44
CA ILE A 184 45.32 -4.04 -3.86
C ILE A 184 45.36 -3.33 -5.21
N ALA A 185 45.64 -2.03 -5.17
CA ALA A 185 46.13 -1.29 -6.31
C ALA A 185 47.49 -1.89 -6.66
N THR A 186 47.46 -2.93 -7.50
CA THR A 186 48.67 -3.52 -8.04
C THR A 186 49.27 -2.48 -8.98
N LEU A 187 50.24 -1.74 -8.44
CA LEU A 187 51.18 -0.90 -9.17
C LEU A 187 51.77 -1.70 -10.34
N TYR A 188 51.34 -1.40 -11.56
CA TYR A 188 52.10 -1.74 -12.76
C TYR A 188 52.82 -0.49 -13.27
N CYS A 189 53.95 -0.19 -12.63
CA CYS A 189 55.00 0.70 -13.15
C CYS A 189 56.16 -0.17 -13.65
N ALA A 190 56.26 -0.36 -14.98
CA ALA A 190 57.44 -0.72 -15.79
C ALA A 190 56.93 -1.09 -17.21
N ARG A 191 57.48 -0.72 -18.36
CA ARG A 191 58.82 -0.25 -18.74
C ARG A 191 58.70 0.30 -20.19
N ARG A 192 59.50 1.32 -20.49
CA ARG A 192 59.81 1.84 -21.84
C ARG A 192 60.29 0.75 -22.82
N PRO A 193 60.26 1.02 -24.14
CA PRO A 193 61.47 1.55 -24.80
C PRO A 193 61.41 3.05 -25.13
#